data_AF-A0A950PEU9-F1
#
_entry.id   AF-A0A950PEU9-F1
#
_cell.length_a   1.000
_cell.length_b   1.000
_cell.length_c   1.000
_cell.angle_alpha   90.00
_cell.angle_beta   90.00
_cell.angle_gamma   90.00
#
_symmetry.space_group_name_H-M   'P 1'
#
loop_
_entity.id
_entity.type
_entity.pdbx_description
1 polymer ?
#
loop_
_entity_poly.entity_id
_entity_poly.type
_entity_poly.pdbx_seq_one_letter_code
_entity_poly.pdbx_strand_id
1 'polypeptide(L)' 'MTADDNGLRRSVAHTIAFMRMAAIELRRIAERDPDLAGELRRIAGQLELDADELERSAGLGSP' A
#
# COMPACT_ATOMS: atom_id res chain seq x y z
N MET A 1 2.48 2.46 26.64
CA MET A 1 2.13 1.75 25.39
C MET A 1 1.41 0.48 25.79
N THR A 2 0.11 0.42 25.53
CA THR A 2 -0.76 -0.70 25.92
C THR A 2 -0.76 -1.77 24.81
N ALA A 3 -1.22 -2.99 25.11
CA ALA A 3 -1.31 -4.08 24.13
C ALA A 3 -2.12 -3.69 22.87
N ASP A 4 -3.08 -2.78 23.03
CA ASP A 4 -3.94 -2.25 21.97
C ASP A 4 -3.16 -1.41 20.94
N ASP A 5 -2.16 -0.63 21.38
CA ASP A 5 -1.28 0.15 20.49
C ASP A 5 -0.45 -0.77 19.58
N ASN A 6 0.00 -1.90 20.12
CA ASN A 6 0.78 -2.89 19.36
C ASN A 6 -0.10 -3.65 18.34
N GLY A 7 -1.35 -3.95 18.71
CA GLY A 7 -2.33 -4.54 17.80
C GLY A 7 -2.65 -3.62 16.63
N LEU A 8 -2.88 -2.33 16.91
CA LEU A 8 -3.13 -1.31 15.90
C LEU A 8 -1.94 -1.15 14.96
N ARG A 9 -0.72 -1.01 15.49
CA ARG A 9 0.50 -0.91 14.68
C ARG A 9 0.70 -2.10 13.76
N ARG A 10 0.44 -3.32 14.24
CA ARG A 10 0.51 -4.54 13.41
C ARG A 10 -0.55 -4.52 12.31
N SER A 11 -1.78 -4.12 12.62
CA SER A 11 -2.85 -4.01 11.63
C SER A 11 -2.46 -3.00 10.53
N VAL A 12 -1.93 -1.84 10.90
CA VAL A 12 -1.49 -0.83 9.95
C VAL A 12 -0.36 -1.35 9.06
N ALA A 13 0.64 -2.03 9.63
CA ALA A 13 1.73 -2.63 8.86
C ALA A 13 1.22 -3.67 7.84
N HIS A 14 0.23 -4.49 8.21
CA HIS A 14 -0.40 -5.43 7.28
C HIS A 14 -1.16 -4.72 6.16
N THR A 15 -1.89 -3.64 6.45
CA THR A 15 -2.58 -2.83 5.45
C THR A 15 -1.60 -2.21 4.46
N ILE A 16 -0.48 -1.66 4.93
CA ILE A 16 0.60 -1.13 4.08
C ILE A 16 1.15 -2.21 3.15
N ALA A 17 1.46 -3.39 3.71
CA ALA A 17 1.96 -4.51 2.91
C ALA A 17 0.95 -4.96 1.85
N PHE A 18 -0.34 -5.02 2.20
CA PHE A 18 -1.41 -5.35 1.27
C PHE A 18 -1.51 -4.34 0.13
N MET A 19 -1.50 -3.03 0.42
CA MET A 19 -1.55 -1.99 -0.62
C MET A 19 -0.37 -2.09 -1.59
N ARG A 20 0.85 -2.32 -1.06
CA ARG A 20 2.06 -2.52 -1.89
C ARG A 20 1.95 -3.78 -2.76
N MET A 21 1.44 -4.89 -2.22
CA MET A 21 1.20 -6.11 -3.02
C MET A 21 0.16 -5.88 -4.11
N ALA A 22 -0.96 -5.21 -3.80
CA ALA A 22 -2.00 -4.89 -4.76
C ALA A 22 -1.46 -4.01 -5.90
N ALA A 23 -0.63 -3.01 -5.60
CA ALA A 23 0.02 -2.18 -6.62
C ALA A 23 0.91 -3.01 -7.57
N ILE A 24 1.66 -3.99 -7.05
CA ILE A 24 2.47 -4.91 -7.86
C ILE A 24 1.58 -5.75 -8.78
N GLU A 25 0.50 -6.33 -8.27
CA GLU A 25 -0.39 -7.16 -9.09
C GLU A 25 -1.13 -6.34 -10.16
N LEU A 26 -1.56 -5.11 -9.83
CA LEU A 26 -2.16 -4.20 -10.82
C LEU A 26 -1.18 -3.88 -11.96
N ARG A 27 0.11 -3.68 -11.67
CA ARG A 27 1.14 -3.49 -12.71
C ARG A 27 1.31 -4.72 -13.59
N ARG A 28 1.28 -5.93 -13.00
CA ARG A 28 1.33 -7.19 -13.77
C ARG A 28 0.11 -7.39 -14.66
N ILE A 29 -1.08 -7.00 -14.20
CA ILE A 29 -2.29 -7.03 -15.03
C ILE A 29 -2.18 -6.02 -16.17
N ALA A 30 -1.67 -4.82 -15.88
CA ALA A 30 -1.43 -3.77 -16.88
C ALA A 30 -0.43 -4.17 -17.98
N GLU A 31 0.44 -5.15 -17.74
CA GLU A 31 1.33 -5.71 -18.76
C GLU A 31 0.60 -6.65 -19.72
N ARG A 32 -0.52 -7.24 -19.30
CA ARG A 32 -1.30 -8.22 -20.08
C ARG A 32 -2.46 -7.59 -20.83
N ASP A 33 -3.02 -6.50 -20.31
CA ASP A 33 -4.17 -5.79 -20.88
C ASP A 33 -3.80 -4.33 -21.20
N PRO A 34 -3.48 -4.01 -22.47
CA PRO A 34 -3.11 -2.66 -22.88
C PRO A 34 -4.23 -1.63 -22.73
N ASP A 35 -5.50 -2.06 -22.84
CA ASP A 35 -6.66 -1.17 -22.81
C ASP A 35 -6.87 -0.61 -21.40
N LEU A 36 -6.55 -1.40 -20.37
CA LEU A 36 -6.64 -1.01 -18.96
C LEU A 36 -5.31 -0.54 -18.37
N ALA A 37 -4.19 -0.66 -19.11
CA ALA A 37 -2.85 -0.45 -18.57
C ALA A 37 -2.65 0.93 -17.94
N GLY A 38 -3.19 1.99 -18.55
CA GLY A 38 -3.08 3.35 -18.04
C GLY A 38 -3.79 3.55 -16.71
N GLU A 39 -5.00 3.02 -16.57
CA GLU A 39 -5.80 3.11 -15.35
C GLU A 39 -5.19 2.26 -14.23
N LEU A 40 -4.82 1.02 -14.52
CA LEU A 40 -4.21 0.11 -13.55
C LEU A 40 -2.89 0.65 -13.00
N ARG A 41 -2.04 1.26 -13.86
CA ARG A 41 -0.80 1.93 -13.42
C ARG A 41 -1.08 3.14 -12.55
N ARG A 42 -2.13 3.91 -12.84
CA ARG A 42 -2.54 5.05 -12.01
C ARG A 42 -3.00 4.59 -10.63
N ILE A 43 -3.87 3.57 -10.56
CA ILE A 43 -4.35 3.01 -9.29
C ILE A 43 -3.19 2.43 -8.48
N ALA A 44 -2.29 1.69 -9.13
CA ALA A 44 -1.09 1.17 -8.46
C ALA A 44 -0.21 2.29 -7.86
N GLY A 45 -0.01 3.38 -8.60
CA GLY A 45 0.72 4.54 -8.09
C GLY A 45 0.03 5.20 -6.91
N GLN A 46 -1.30 5.32 -6.94
CA GLN A 46 -2.06 5.87 -5.81
C GLN A 46 -1.95 4.99 -4.56
N LEU A 47 -2.05 3.66 -4.71
CA LEU A 47 -1.89 2.72 -3.59
C LEU A 47 -0.53 2.82 -2.91
N GLU A 48 0.55 3.06 -3.68
CA GLU A 48 1.88 3.27 -3.12
C GLU A 48 1.95 4.59 -2.32
N LEU A 49 1.39 5.69 -2.86
CA LEU A 49 1.33 6.97 -2.17
C LEU A 49 0.52 6.89 -0.86
N ASP A 50 -0.63 6.23 -0.90
CA ASP A 50 -1.48 6.03 0.27
C ASP A 50 -0.79 5.15 1.31
N ALA A 51 -0.02 4.15 0.87
CA ALA A 51 0.79 3.32 1.76
C ALA A 51 1.90 4.11 2.45
N ASP A 52 2.59 4.98 1.73
CA ASP A 52 3.64 5.83 2.29
C ASP A 52 3.04 6.90 3.25
N GLU A 53 1.87 7.45 2.93
CA GLU A 53 1.15 8.34 3.83
C GLU A 53 0.70 7.64 5.12
N LEU A 54 0.20 6.41 5.00
CA LEU A 54 -0.20 5.61 6.15
C LEU A 54 1.00 5.23 7.03
N GLU A 55 2.13 4.87 6.42
CA GLU A 55 3.40 4.58 7.11
C GLU A 55 3.90 5.79 7.92
N ARG A 56 3.85 7.00 7.33
CA ARG A 56 4.18 8.26 8.00
C ARG A 56 3.23 8.58 9.15
N SER A 57 1.93 8.49 8.88
CA SER A 57 0.87 8.80 9.86
C SER A 57 0.91 7.87 11.08
N ALA A 58 1.33 6.62 10.89
CA ALA A 58 1.46 5.63 11.96
C ALA A 58 2.78 5.72 12.74
N GLY A 59 3.71 6.60 12.33
CA GLY A 59 5.05 6.68 12.91
C GLY A 59 5.84 5.39 12.73
N LEU A 60 5.59 4.66 11.63
CA LEU A 60 6.29 3.43 11.27
C LEU A 60 7.51 3.69 10.38
N GLY A 61 7.63 4.89 9.80
CA GLY A 61 8.88 5.36 9.22
C GLY A 61 9.92 5.64 10.32
N SER A 62 11.09 5.01 10.22
CA SER A 62 12.20 5.21 11.17
C SER A 62 12.57 6.69 11.34
N PRO A 63 13.15 7.08 12.51
CA PRO A 63 13.96 8.29 12.62
C PRO A 63 15.19 8.27 11.70
#